data_AF-E1SSL7-F1
#
_entry.id   AF-E1SSL7-F1
#
_cell.length_a   1.000
_cell.length_b   1.000
_cell.length_c   1.000
_cell.angle_alpha   90.00
_cell.angle_beta   90.00
_cell.angle_gamma   90.00
#
_symmetry.space_group_name_H-M   'P 1'
#
loop_
_entity.id
_entity.type
_entity.pdbx_description
1 polymer ?
#
loop_
_entity_poly.entity_id
_entity_poly.type
_entity_poly.pdbx_seq_one_letter_code
_entity_poly.pdbx_strand_id
1 'polypeptide(L)' 'MKLGATEQIISCPHCGHHTRVQIDSSGGDQEFFEDCSACCSPIHLRLHIDELEQKVQLFVDADDEQNY' A
#
# COMPACT_ATOMS: atom_id res chain seq x y z
N MET A 1 2.93 10.92 -16.75
CA MET A 1 3.27 11.15 -15.32
C MET A 1 4.51 10.31 -15.02
N LYS A 2 5.42 10.77 -14.15
CA LYS A 2 6.66 10.02 -13.89
C LYS A 2 6.31 8.78 -13.07
N LEU A 3 6.42 7.60 -13.68
CA LEU A 3 6.53 6.34 -12.97
C LEU A 3 7.77 6.43 -12.07
N GLY A 4 7.61 6.24 -10.77
CA GLY A 4 8.71 6.29 -9.81
C GLY A 4 8.24 6.21 -8.36
N ALA A 5 9.21 6.05 -7.46
CA ALA A 5 8.98 6.00 -6.03
C ALA A 5 8.43 7.33 -5.47
N THR A 6 7.30 7.25 -4.78
CA THR A 6 6.68 8.35 -4.04
C THR A 6 6.39 7.91 -2.60
N GLU A 7 6.43 8.85 -1.66
CA GLU A 7 6.05 8.60 -0.28
C GLU A 7 4.60 9.04 -0.04
N GLN A 8 3.78 8.18 0.54
CA GLN A 8 2.40 8.49 0.91
C GLN A 8 2.14 8.19 2.37
N ILE A 9 1.19 8.92 2.97
CA ILE A 9 0.74 8.68 4.33
C ILE A 9 -0.57 7.90 4.25
N ILE A 10 -0.58 6.71 4.84
CA ILE A 10 -1.76 5.85 4.92
C ILE A 10 -2.21 5.71 6.36
N SER A 11 -3.48 5.36 6.55
CA SER A 11 -4.01 5.00 7.87
C SER A 11 -3.91 3.49 8.05
N CYS A 12 -3.29 3.06 9.15
CA CYS A 12 -3.18 1.65 9.49
C CYS A 12 -4.58 1.06 9.72
N PRO A 13 -4.95 -0.02 9.02
CA PRO A 13 -6.25 -0.66 9.19
C PRO A 13 -6.41 -1.35 10.56
N HIS A 14 -5.32 -1.66 11.25
CA HIS A 14 -5.34 -2.33 12.56
C HIS A 14 -5.54 -1.36 13.73
N CYS A 15 -4.86 -0.21 13.74
CA CYS A 15 -4.87 0.72 14.88
C CYS A 15 -5.30 2.16 14.53
N GLY A 16 -5.47 2.48 13.25
CA GLY A 16 -5.82 3.83 12.78
C GLY A 16 -4.65 4.84 12.79
N HIS A 17 -3.43 4.42 13.11
CA HIS A 17 -2.26 5.30 13.10
C HIS A 17 -1.84 5.68 11.67
N HIS A 18 -1.37 6.91 11.49
CA HIS A 18 -0.86 7.37 10.21
C HIS A 18 0.60 6.92 10.03
N THR A 19 0.83 5.97 9.12
CA THR A 19 2.19 5.52 8.78
C THR A 19 2.59 6.01 7.39
N ARG A 20 3.89 6.21 7.17
CA ARG A 20 4.42 6.62 5.87
C ARG A 20 4.92 5.38 5.14
N VAL A 21 4.51 5.23 3.89
CA VAL A 21 4.86 4.10 3.03
C VAL A 21 5.49 4.60 1.74
N GLN A 22 6.45 3.85 1.22
CA GLN A 22 7.05 4.12 -0.09
C GLN A 22 6.31 3.31 -1.15
N ILE A 23 5.78 4.00 -2.15
CA ILE A 23 5.05 3.42 -3.28
C ILE A 23 5.91 3.63 -4.53
N ASP A 24 6.47 2.55 -5.07
CA ASP A 24 7.13 2.59 -6.36
C ASP A 24 6.18 2.10 -7.45
N SER A 25 5.72 3.01 -8.31
CA SER A 25 4.85 2.64 -9.43
C SER A 25 5.63 2.29 -10.71
N SER A 26 6.95 2.17 -10.66
CA SER A 26 7.76 1.87 -11.85
C SER A 26 7.75 0.38 -12.20
N GLY A 27 7.53 -0.48 -11.20
CA GLY A 27 7.47 -1.93 -11.34
C GLY A 27 6.14 -2.51 -11.86
N GLY A 28 5.14 -1.68 -12.15
CA GLY A 28 3.80 -2.17 -12.52
C GLY A 28 2.90 -2.43 -11.30
N ASP A 29 1.93 -3.32 -11.48
CA ASP A 29 1.08 -3.85 -10.42
C ASP A 29 1.93 -4.64 -9.41
N GLN A 30 1.79 -4.31 -8.12
CA GLN A 30 2.66 -4.80 -7.06
C GLN A 30 1.89 -4.96 -5.75
N GLU A 31 2.24 -6.00 -5.00
CA GLU A 31 1.67 -6.29 -3.68
C GLU A 31 2.82 -6.47 -2.67
N PHE A 32 2.73 -5.78 -1.54
CA PHE A 32 3.77 -5.79 -0.52
C PHE A 32 3.20 -5.46 0.86
N PHE A 33 4.00 -5.74 1.89
CA PHE A 33 3.63 -5.55 3.28
C PHE A 33 4.53 -4.52 3.94
N GLU A 34 3.93 -3.62 4.70
CA GLU A 34 4.63 -2.61 5.48
C GLU A 34 4.18 -2.66 6.95
N ASP A 35 5.11 -2.60 7.89
CA ASP A 35 4.77 -2.62 9.31
C ASP A 35 4.29 -1.26 9.81
N CYS A 36 3.22 -1.25 10.59
CA CYS A 36 2.78 -0.03 11.26
C CYS A 36 3.80 0.42 12.33
N SER A 37 4.28 1.66 12.25
CA SER A 37 5.21 2.22 13.25
C SER A 37 4.63 2.35 14.67
N ALA A 38 3.31 2.20 14.84
CA ALA A 38 2.64 2.31 16.14
C ALA A 38 2.29 0.95 16.76
N CYS A 39 1.66 0.05 15.99
CA CYS A 39 1.18 -1.23 16.50
C CYS A 39 2.01 -2.44 16.03
N CYS A 40 3.03 -2.22 15.18
CA CYS A 40 3.87 -3.26 14.60
C CYS A 40 3.08 -4.38 13.92
N SER A 41 1.87 -4.08 13.42
CA SER A 41 1.07 -5.03 12.64
C SER A 41 1.38 -4.85 11.16
N PRO A 42 1.46 -5.95 10.40
CA PRO A 42 1.72 -5.90 8.97
C PRO A 42 0.50 -5.30 8.26
N ILE A 43 0.73 -4.28 7.44
CA ILE A 43 -0.27 -3.64 6.59
C ILE A 43 -0.05 -4.14 5.18
N HIS A 44 -1.09 -4.67 4.56
CA HIS A 44 -1.04 -5.11 3.18
C HIS A 44 -1.36 -3.97 2.23
N LEU A 45 -0.49 -3.80 1.25
CA LEU A 45 -0.53 -2.73 0.27
C LEU A 45 -0.55 -3.33 -1.12
N ARG A 46 -1.62 -3.04 -1.85
CA ARG A 46 -1.78 -3.48 -3.23
C ARG A 46 -1.83 -2.26 -4.14
N LEU A 47 -0.82 -2.16 -5.00
CA LEU A 47 -0.67 -1.10 -5.97
C LEU A 47 -1.16 -1.61 -7.32
N HIS A 48 -2.25 -1.02 -7.81
CA HIS A 48 -2.77 -1.27 -9.13
C HIS A 48 -2.50 -0.10 -10.06
N ILE A 49 -1.98 -0.39 -11.26
CA ILE A 49 -1.72 0.61 -12.28
C ILE A 49 -2.69 0.40 -13.44
N ASP A 50 -3.61 1.33 -13.60
CA ASP A 50 -4.51 1.38 -14.74
C ASP A 50 -3.82 2.11 -15.90
N GLU A 51 -3.33 1.34 -16.87
CA GLU A 51 -2.64 1.87 -18.05
C GLU A 51 -3.59 2.61 -19.02
N LEU A 52 -4.87 2.24 -19.05
CA LEU A 52 -5.88 2.83 -19.93
C LEU A 52 -6.28 4.23 -19.46
N GLU A 53 -6.54 4.37 -18.16
CA GLU A 53 -6.87 5.65 -17.53
C GLU A 53 -5.64 6.43 -17.04
N GLN A 54 -4.43 5.83 -17.13
CA GLN A 54 -3.18 6.39 -16.59
C GLN A 54 -3.29 6.75 -15.11
N LYS A 55 -3.95 5.88 -14.33
CA LYS A 55 -4.21 6.07 -12.90
C LYS A 55 -3.45 5.04 -12.07
N VAL A 56 -3.06 5.43 -10.86
CA VAL A 56 -2.48 4.55 -9.87
C VAL A 56 -3.46 4.46 -8.70
N GLN A 57 -3.83 3.25 -8.34
CA GLN A 57 -4.74 2.95 -7.23
C GLN A 57 -3.98 2.18 -6.17
N LEU A 58 -3.97 2.69 -4.94
CA LEU A 58 -3.40 2.00 -3.79
C LEU A 58 -4.54 1.49 -2.92
N PHE A 59 -4.56 0.19 -2.68
CA PHE A 59 -5.43 -0.45 -1.72
C PHE A 59 -4.63 -0.76 -0.46
N VAL A 60 -5.23 -0.45 0.69
CA VAL A 60 -4.64 -0.65 2.00
C VAL A 60 -5.60 -1.55 2.77
N ASP A 61 -5.14 -2.74 3.14
CA ASP A 61 -5.92 -3.68 3.91
C ASP A 61 -5.10 -4.33 5.03
N ALA A 62 -5.80 -4.77 6.06
CA ALA A 62 -5.24 -5.65 7.06
C ALA A 62 -5.36 -7.03 6.44
N ASP A 63 -4.24 -7.67 6.09
CA ASP A 63 -4.26 -9.04 5.55
C ASP A 63 -4.89 -9.96 6.59
N ASP A 64 -6.19 -10.17 6.42
CA ASP A 64 -7.01 -11.09 7.20
C ASP A 64 -7.20 -12.33 6.32
N GLU A 65 -6.12 -12.88 5.75
CA GLU A 65 -6.13 -14.24 5.20
C GLU A 65 -6.10 -15.25 6.36
N GLN A 66 -7.15 -15.22 7.16
CA GLN A 66 -7.53 -16.31 8.06
C GLN A 66 -8.45 -17.25 7.30
N ASN A 67 -7.97 -17.85 6.21
CA ASN A 67 -8.71 -18.93 5.54
C ASN A 67 -8.42 -20.25 6.29
N TYR A 68 -9.38 -20.65 7.12
CA TYR A 68 -9.40 -21.89 7.91
C TYR A 68 -9.72 -23.12 7.05
#